data_AF-A0A3D5K5C6-F1
#
_entry.id   AF-A0A3D5K5C6-F1
#
_cell.length_a   1.000
_cell.length_b   1.000
_cell.length_c   1.000
_cell.angle_alpha   90.00
_cell.angle_beta   90.00
_cell.angle_gamma   90.00
#
_symmetry.space_group_name_H-M   'P 1'
#
loop_
_entity.id
_entity.type
_entity.pdbx_description
1 polymer ?
#
loop_
_entity_poly.entity_id
_entity_poly.type
_entity_poly.pdbx_seq_one_letter_code
_entity_poly.pdbx_strand_id
1 'polypeptide(L)'
;MVDHPTDRRLAGPHGRRREHRRHPGHDAGRRSGGEYRRRQQPGQLGGRPVTTDGDLPGYAEALDELQQILGTLESDTADVDLLAERVQRADVLIRHCRSRLDDARLHVTRVIAALDPEAAEQQSDS
;
A
#
# COMPACT_ATOMS: atom_id res chain seq x y z
N MET A 1 -30.47 -66.49 -11.38
CA MET A 1 -31.11 -65.52 -10.47
C MET A 1 -32.35 -65.03 -11.18
N VAL A 2 -33.50 -65.17 -10.53
CA VAL A 2 -34.84 -65.17 -11.13
C VAL A 2 -35.22 -63.77 -11.59
N ASP A 3 -35.77 -63.67 -12.80
CA ASP A 3 -36.53 -62.52 -13.31
C ASP A 3 -37.82 -62.38 -12.50
N HIS A 4 -38.27 -61.17 -12.14
CA HIS A 4 -39.69 -60.80 -11.99
C HIS A 4 -39.82 -59.26 -12.04
N PRO A 5 -40.62 -58.70 -12.97
CA PRO A 5 -40.88 -57.27 -13.14
C PRO A 5 -42.13 -56.82 -12.37
N THR A 6 -42.31 -55.52 -12.07
CA THR A 6 -43.66 -54.91 -12.03
C THR A 6 -43.68 -53.37 -12.04
N ASP A 7 -44.58 -52.89 -12.90
CA ASP A 7 -45.25 -51.59 -13.08
C ASP A 7 -45.21 -50.47 -12.02
N ARG A 8 -44.85 -49.27 -12.52
CA ARG A 8 -45.75 -48.12 -12.80
C ARG A 8 -46.91 -47.83 -11.84
N ARG A 9 -46.90 -46.63 -11.22
CA ARG A 9 -48.04 -45.75 -10.84
C ARG A 9 -47.46 -44.42 -10.33
N LEU A 10 -47.49 -43.32 -11.09
CA LEU A 10 -48.54 -42.28 -11.22
C LEU A 10 -48.95 -41.54 -9.93
N ALA A 11 -48.99 -40.21 -10.08
CA ALA A 11 -49.86 -39.22 -9.43
C ALA A 11 -49.35 -38.43 -8.19
N GLY A 12 -49.16 -37.11 -8.42
CA GLY A 12 -50.03 -36.12 -7.78
C GLY A 12 -49.40 -35.19 -6.73
N PRO A 13 -49.74 -33.88 -6.73
CA PRO A 13 -49.07 -32.85 -5.94
C PRO A 13 -49.74 -32.61 -4.58
N HIS A 14 -48.93 -32.36 -3.54
CA HIS A 14 -49.41 -31.80 -2.28
C HIS A 14 -48.63 -30.52 -1.97
N GLY A 15 -49.26 -29.38 -2.26
CA GLY A 15 -48.86 -28.11 -1.67
C GLY A 15 -49.23 -28.05 -0.19
N ARG A 16 -48.52 -27.22 0.58
CA ARG A 16 -49.10 -26.48 1.71
C ARG A 16 -48.39 -25.14 1.91
N ARG A 17 -49.16 -24.08 1.62
CA ARG A 17 -49.30 -22.83 2.38
C ARG A 17 -48.33 -22.64 3.56
N ARG A 18 -47.53 -21.58 3.49
CA ARG A 18 -47.16 -20.75 4.66
C ARG A 18 -47.05 -19.28 4.25
N GLU A 19 -48.20 -18.62 4.06
CA GLU A 19 -48.24 -17.16 4.12
C GLU A 19 -48.66 -16.78 5.53
N HIS A 20 -47.68 -16.42 6.35
CA HIS A 20 -47.90 -15.80 7.64
C HIS A 20 -47.25 -14.42 7.67
N ARG A 21 -48.13 -13.42 7.86
CA ARG A 21 -47.90 -12.13 8.52
C ARG A 21 -46.89 -11.20 7.86
N ARG A 22 -47.45 -10.29 7.06
CA ARG A 22 -46.95 -8.91 6.98
C ARG A 22 -47.05 -8.30 8.39
N HIS A 23 -45.90 -8.01 9.00
CA HIS A 23 -45.82 -7.16 10.19
C HIS A 23 -45.32 -5.77 9.74
N PRO A 24 -46.05 -4.68 10.07
CA PRO A 24 -45.68 -3.33 9.71
C PRO A 24 -44.55 -2.81 10.61
N GLY A 25 -43.87 -1.77 10.10
CA GLY A 25 -42.52 -1.37 10.47
C GLY A 25 -42.28 -0.99 11.93
N HIS A 26 -41.01 -1.10 12.31
CA HIS A 26 -40.44 -0.55 13.52
C HIS A 26 -38.99 -0.13 13.25
N ASP A 27 -38.63 1.04 13.78
CA ASP A 27 -37.28 1.53 14.06
C ASP A 27 -36.39 2.03 12.90
N ALA A 28 -36.85 3.07 12.20
CA ALA A 28 -35.95 4.07 11.62
C ALA A 28 -35.92 5.29 12.53
N GLY A 29 -35.23 5.18 13.68
CA GLY A 29 -35.34 6.20 14.71
C GLY A 29 -34.29 6.16 15.80
N ARG A 30 -33.00 5.93 15.49
CA ARG A 30 -31.93 6.42 16.37
C ARG A 30 -30.53 6.32 15.79
N ARG A 31 -29.91 7.50 15.70
CA ARG A 31 -28.54 7.86 16.12
C ARG A 31 -27.88 8.68 15.01
N SER A 32 -28.04 9.98 15.10
CA SER A 32 -27.02 10.83 15.75
C SER A 32 -25.77 10.87 14.87
N GLY A 33 -25.87 11.59 13.76
CA GLY A 33 -24.71 11.99 12.97
C GLY A 33 -23.90 12.97 13.80
N GLY A 34 -22.92 12.45 14.53
CA GLY A 34 -21.93 13.26 15.23
C GLY A 34 -21.13 14.06 14.22
N GLU A 35 -21.42 15.36 14.15
CA GLU A 35 -20.53 16.34 13.54
C GLU A 35 -19.29 16.49 14.41
N TYR A 36 -18.37 15.54 14.28
CA TYR A 36 -17.00 15.79 14.66
C TYR A 36 -16.08 15.25 13.58
N ARG A 37 -15.28 16.20 13.07
CA ARG A 37 -13.89 15.97 12.64
C ARG A 37 -13.73 15.36 11.25
N ARG A 38 -13.52 16.23 10.26
CA ARG A 38 -12.16 16.68 9.92
C ARG A 38 -12.26 17.84 8.95
N ARG A 39 -11.45 18.87 9.25
CA ARG A 39 -10.90 19.84 8.31
C ARG A 39 -10.98 19.31 6.87
N GLN A 40 -11.73 20.01 6.03
CA GLN A 40 -11.35 20.14 4.64
C GLN A 40 -9.88 20.55 4.64
N GLN A 41 -8.99 19.61 4.32
CA GLN A 41 -7.65 19.96 3.91
C GLN A 41 -7.79 20.34 2.45
N PRO A 42 -7.73 21.64 2.10
CA PRO A 42 -7.58 22.03 0.71
C PRO A 42 -6.31 21.39 0.18
N GLY A 43 -6.39 20.93 -1.07
CA GLY A 43 -5.42 20.07 -1.74
C GLY A 43 -3.99 20.30 -1.30
N GLN A 44 -3.38 19.23 -0.79
CA GLN A 44 -1.94 19.07 -0.92
C GLN A 44 -1.64 19.28 -2.39
N LEU A 45 -1.03 20.43 -2.66
CA LEU A 45 -0.19 20.66 -3.82
C LEU A 45 0.73 19.45 -3.87
N GLY A 46 0.37 18.49 -4.73
CA GLY A 46 1.25 17.43 -5.17
C GLY A 46 2.42 18.13 -5.81
N GLY A 47 3.46 18.37 -5.01
CA GLY A 47 4.78 18.66 -5.52
C GLY A 47 5.07 17.55 -6.51
N ARG A 48 5.09 17.91 -7.79
CA ARG A 48 5.43 17.02 -8.89
C ARG A 48 6.68 16.26 -8.44
N PRO A 49 6.69 14.92 -8.44
CA PRO A 49 7.92 14.22 -8.13
C PRO A 49 8.95 14.73 -9.13
N VAL A 50 10.02 15.33 -8.62
CA VAL A 50 11.15 15.70 -9.44
C VAL A 50 11.77 14.38 -9.87
N THR A 51 11.35 13.90 -11.03
CA THR A 51 11.93 12.72 -11.67
C THR A 51 13.23 13.18 -12.29
N THR A 52 14.32 12.95 -11.58
CA THR A 52 15.63 12.89 -12.21
C THR A 52 16.17 11.51 -11.94
N ASP A 53 16.63 10.89 -13.02
CA ASP A 53 17.17 9.53 -13.17
C ASP A 53 16.10 8.44 -13.35
N GLY A 54 15.71 8.28 -14.62
CA GLY A 54 14.65 7.40 -15.08
C GLY A 54 14.93 5.93 -14.75
N ASP A 55 13.88 5.28 -14.25
CA ASP A 55 13.74 3.86 -13.86
C ASP A 55 13.92 3.53 -12.36
N LEU A 56 14.38 4.48 -11.52
CA LEU A 56 14.46 4.28 -10.07
C LEU A 56 13.44 5.15 -9.30
N PRO A 57 12.74 4.59 -8.29
CA PRO A 57 11.71 5.30 -7.53
C PRO A 57 12.29 6.45 -6.72
N GLY A 58 11.44 7.44 -6.36
CA GLY A 58 11.83 8.50 -5.44
C GLY A 58 12.23 7.94 -4.07
N TYR A 59 12.98 8.71 -3.25
CA TYR A 59 13.45 8.21 -1.94
C TYR A 59 12.34 7.61 -1.05
N ALA A 60 11.17 8.27 -1.00
CA ALA A 60 10.02 7.79 -0.23
C ALA A 60 9.45 6.48 -0.80
N GLU A 61 9.29 6.40 -2.12
CA GLU A 61 8.81 5.21 -2.81
C GLU A 61 9.80 4.04 -2.68
N ALA A 62 11.11 4.30 -2.77
CA ALA A 62 12.16 3.33 -2.55
C ALA A 62 12.13 2.77 -1.12
N LEU A 63 11.85 3.63 -0.12
CA LEU A 63 11.71 3.22 1.27
C LEU A 63 10.46 2.35 1.49
N ASP A 64 9.34 2.71 0.86
CA ASP A 64 8.12 1.90 0.91
C ASP A 64 8.33 0.51 0.29
N GLU A 65 9.01 0.44 -0.86
CA GLU A 65 9.35 -0.84 -1.51
C GLU A 65 10.29 -1.68 -0.63
N LEU A 66 11.29 -1.06 0.02
CA LEU A 66 12.18 -1.75 0.97
C LEU A 66 11.42 -2.36 2.15
N GLN A 67 10.41 -1.66 2.68
CA GLN A 67 9.56 -2.16 3.76
C GLN A 67 8.75 -3.39 3.30
N GLN A 68 8.25 -3.38 2.07
CA GLN A 68 7.54 -4.53 1.48
C GLN A 68 8.47 -5.74 1.26
N ILE A 69 9.69 -5.49 0.81
CA ILE A 69 10.73 -6.53 0.67
C ILE A 69 11.04 -7.13 2.04
N LEU A 70 11.25 -6.31 3.06
CA LEU A 70 11.53 -6.78 4.42
C LEU A 70 10.40 -7.66 4.96
N GLY A 71 9.14 -7.24 4.79
CA GLY A 71 7.98 -8.06 5.18
C GLY A 71 7.89 -9.39 4.43
N THR A 72 8.45 -9.49 3.22
CA THR A 72 8.54 -10.77 2.50
C THR A 72 9.67 -11.65 3.07
N LEU A 73 10.81 -11.05 3.42
CA LEU A 73 11.96 -11.76 3.99
C LEU A 73 11.65 -12.35 5.38
N GLU A 74 10.80 -11.67 6.14
CA GLU A 74 10.35 -12.11 7.46
C GLU A 74 9.24 -13.19 7.38
N SER A 75 8.78 -13.55 6.17
CA SER A 75 7.77 -14.58 5.99
C SER A 75 8.39 -15.98 6.03
N ASP A 76 7.93 -16.82 6.96
CA ASP A 76 8.36 -18.23 7.09
C ASP A 76 7.96 -19.12 5.90
N THR A 77 7.14 -18.61 4.97
CA THR A 77 6.63 -19.37 3.82
C THR A 77 7.28 -18.98 2.48
N ALA A 78 8.26 -18.08 2.49
CA ALA A 78 8.90 -17.61 1.27
C ALA A 78 9.97 -18.59 0.74
N ASP A 79 10.01 -18.78 -0.58
CA ASP A 79 11.01 -19.62 -1.26
C ASP A 79 12.39 -18.94 -1.29
N VAL A 80 13.46 -19.71 -1.11
CA VAL A 80 14.85 -19.21 -1.03
C VAL A 80 15.26 -18.45 -2.30
N ASP A 81 14.83 -18.90 -3.47
CA ASP A 81 15.16 -18.23 -4.74
C ASP A 81 14.44 -16.87 -4.83
N LEU A 82 13.19 -16.82 -4.39
CA LEU A 82 12.45 -15.55 -4.27
C LEU A 82 13.14 -14.60 -3.28
N LEU A 83 13.60 -15.10 -2.13
CA LEU A 83 14.32 -14.26 -1.16
C LEU A 83 15.59 -13.67 -1.78
N ALA A 84 16.34 -14.45 -2.57
CA ALA A 84 17.54 -13.97 -3.26
C ALA A 84 17.22 -12.82 -4.24
N GLU A 85 16.17 -12.97 -5.06
CA GLU A 85 15.70 -11.91 -5.97
C GLU A 85 15.30 -10.64 -5.22
N ARG A 86 14.58 -10.78 -4.09
CA ARG A 86 14.14 -9.65 -3.27
C ARG A 86 15.31 -8.93 -2.59
N VAL A 87 16.30 -9.67 -2.11
CA VAL A 87 17.53 -9.07 -1.55
C VAL A 87 18.31 -8.32 -2.62
N GLN A 88 18.43 -8.88 -3.83
CA GLN A 88 19.09 -8.18 -4.94
C GLN A 88 18.36 -6.88 -5.30
N ARG A 89 17.02 -6.89 -5.32
CA ARG A 89 16.23 -5.68 -5.52
C ARG A 89 16.46 -4.66 -4.40
N ALA A 90 16.49 -5.10 -3.14
CA ALA A 90 16.75 -4.22 -2.00
C ALA A 90 18.14 -3.57 -2.07
N ASP A 91 19.17 -4.30 -2.49
CA ASP A 91 20.52 -3.76 -2.67
C ASP A 91 20.55 -2.60 -3.68
N VAL A 92 19.85 -2.75 -4.81
CA VAL A 92 19.72 -1.69 -5.82
C VAL A 92 19.05 -0.44 -5.23
N LEU A 93 17.95 -0.62 -4.48
CA LEU A 93 17.23 0.49 -3.85
C LEU A 93 18.09 1.20 -2.79
N ILE A 94 18.82 0.45 -1.96
CA ILE A 94 19.71 1.02 -0.94
C ILE A 94 20.81 1.86 -1.58
N ARG A 95 21.44 1.36 -2.64
CA ARG A 95 22.47 2.11 -3.38
C ARG A 95 21.89 3.40 -3.96
N HIS A 96 20.70 3.35 -4.54
CA HIS A 96 20.01 4.53 -5.04
C HIS A 96 19.73 5.55 -3.93
N CYS A 97 19.16 5.11 -2.80
CA CYS A 97 18.89 5.99 -1.66
C CYS A 97 20.14 6.68 -1.13
N ARG A 98 21.26 5.96 -1.04
CA ARG A 98 22.55 6.53 -0.61
C ARG A 98 23.05 7.60 -1.57
N SER A 99 23.04 7.34 -2.87
CA SER A 99 23.41 8.34 -3.89
C SER A 99 22.61 9.63 -3.73
N ARG A 100 21.29 9.52 -3.53
CA ARG A 100 20.42 10.68 -3.35
C ARG A 100 20.72 11.47 -2.07
N LEU A 101 21.07 10.79 -0.98
CA LEU A 101 21.48 11.44 0.26
C LEU A 101 22.80 12.18 0.10
N ASP A 102 23.76 11.59 -0.63
CA ASP A 102 25.04 12.22 -0.93
C ASP A 102 24.86 13.47 -1.80
N ASP A 103 24.00 13.40 -2.82
CA ASP A 103 23.66 14.55 -3.66
C ASP A 103 23.00 15.67 -2.85
N ALA A 104 22.07 15.32 -1.97
CA ALA A 104 21.42 16.27 -1.08
C ALA A 104 22.44 16.92 -0.13
N ARG A 105 23.35 16.11 0.44
CA ARG A 105 24.43 16.61 1.31
C ARG A 105 25.32 17.60 0.58
N LEU A 106 25.75 17.27 -0.65
CA LEU A 106 26.55 18.15 -1.48
C LEU A 106 25.82 19.46 -1.80
N HIS A 107 24.53 19.38 -2.10
CA HIS A 107 23.70 20.56 -2.34
C HIS A 107 23.63 21.46 -1.11
N VAL A 108 23.41 20.90 0.09
CA VAL A 108 23.42 21.65 1.35
C VAL A 108 24.78 22.31 1.58
N THR A 109 25.88 21.60 1.39
CA THR A 109 27.23 22.18 1.51
C THR A 109 27.44 23.35 0.56
N ARG A 110 26.97 23.25 -0.70
CA ARG A 110 27.05 24.36 -1.67
C ARG A 110 26.20 25.56 -1.24
N VAL A 111 25.00 25.33 -0.72
CA VAL A 111 24.14 26.41 -0.22
C VAL A 111 24.80 27.11 0.97
N ILE A 112 25.36 26.36 1.92
CA ILE A 112 26.08 26.95 3.07
C ILE A 112 27.27 27.79 2.58
N ALA A 113 28.09 27.27 1.66
CA ALA A 113 29.24 27.99 1.12
C ALA A 113 28.83 29.27 0.36
N ALA A 114 27.67 29.27 -0.30
CA ALA A 114 27.14 30.46 -0.97
C ALA A 114 26.61 31.52 0.01
N LEU A 115 26.19 31.13 1.21
CA LEU A 115 25.68 32.02 2.25
C LEU A 115 26.81 32.63 3.10
N ASP A 116 27.95 31.95 3.23
CA ASP A 116 29.12 32.40 4.00
C ASP A 116 30.40 32.33 3.14
N PRO A 117 30.59 33.30 2.21
CA PRO A 117 31.76 33.33 1.36
C PRO A 117 33.06 33.67 2.11
N GLU A 118 32.98 34.35 3.25
CA GLU A 118 34.16 34.77 4.04
C GLU A 118 34.77 33.59 4.81
N ALA A 119 33.98 32.62 5.27
CA ALA A 119 34.50 31.40 5.90
C ALA A 119 35.30 30.48 4.95
N ALA A 120 35.07 30.59 3.63
CA ALA A 120 35.80 29.82 2.62
C ALA A 120 37.21 30.38 2.34
N GLU A 121 37.41 31.69 2.49
CA GLU A 121 38.72 32.34 2.25
C GLU A 121 39.73 32.06 3.38
N GLN A 122 39.24 31.91 4.62
CA GLN A 122 40.05 31.69 5.82
C GLN A 122 40.69 30.29 5.91
N GLN A 123 40.22 29.31 5.13
CA GLN A 123 40.80 27.96 5.06
C GLN A 123 41.95 27.80 4.05
N SER A 124 42.21 28.80 3.20
CA SER A 124 43.30 28.76 2.22
C SER A 124 44.61 29.38 2.71
N ASP A 125 44.58 30.08 3.85
CA ASP A 125 45.72 30.80 4.44
C ASP A 125 46.33 30.08 5.67
N SER A 126 46.04 28.78 5.86
CA SER A 126 46.67 27.93 6.89
C SER A 126 47.31 26.67 6.32
#